data_AF-A0A524K0N1-F1
#
_entry.id   AF-A0A524K0N1-F1
#
_cell.length_a   1.000
_cell.length_b   1.000
_cell.length_c   1.000
_cell.angle_alpha   90.00
_cell.angle_beta   90.00
_cell.angle_gamma   90.00
#
_symmetry.space_group_name_H-M   'P 1'
#
loop_
_entity.id
_entity.type
_entity.pdbx_description
1 polymer ?
#
loop_
_entity_poly.entity_id
_entity_poly.type
_entity_poly.pdbx_seq_one_letter_code
_entity_poly.pdbx_strand_id
1 'polypeptide(L)'
;KGSQDLLLYTLTRKGRVETANYRTVRMPTDAEVPVMTKDRFGDTYKALYGEAVGKQGGAAVMMEYAWDMGWCDPCAADPLSTDELRELGVFWVNPAGTGGNLAPQGGSDVFVTRLHARYDAESFPEDLRLVETGDRENFQGRYILRHAFTGETACEAGEQYRQSLPQRYEQEAQTLASLTGWDINQIRGDMKEYGTDPGEAPQPQPWWKGIWKQ
;
A
#
# COMPACT_ATOMS: atom_id res chain seq x y z
N LYS A 1 26.07 2.28 15.24
CA LYS A 1 24.64 2.12 15.59
C LYS A 1 23.85 2.45 14.33
N GLY A 2 22.88 1.62 13.94
CA GLY A 2 22.04 1.83 12.76
C GLY A 2 20.62 2.24 13.16
N SER A 3 19.80 2.56 12.17
CA SER A 3 18.37 2.81 12.35
C SER A 3 17.65 1.56 12.84
N GLN A 4 16.55 1.77 13.56
CA GLN A 4 15.66 0.73 14.07
C GLN A 4 14.24 0.96 13.55
N ASP A 5 13.48 -0.12 13.40
CA ASP A 5 12.08 -0.05 12.99
C ASP A 5 11.18 -0.27 14.22
N LEU A 6 10.18 0.59 14.39
CA LEU A 6 9.13 0.51 15.39
C LEU A 6 7.77 0.38 14.69
N LEU A 7 7.06 -0.71 14.95
CA LEU A 7 5.69 -0.95 14.49
C LEU A 7 4.73 -0.73 15.66
N LEU A 8 3.76 0.17 15.48
CA LEU A 8 2.70 0.41 16.45
C LEU A 8 1.36 -0.02 15.86
N TYR A 9 0.64 -0.84 16.63
CA TYR A 9 -0.74 -1.17 16.37
C TYR A 9 -1.59 -0.56 17.46
N THR A 10 -2.55 0.28 17.08
CA THR A 10 -3.45 0.92 18.02
C THR A 10 -4.88 0.50 17.75
N LEU A 11 -5.61 0.21 18.81
CA LEU A 11 -7.03 -0.14 18.78
C LEU A 11 -7.78 0.96 19.55
N THR A 12 -8.73 1.60 18.90
CA THR A 12 -9.45 2.77 19.41
C THR A 12 -10.95 2.65 19.15
N ARG A 13 -11.75 3.49 19.81
CA ARG A 13 -13.19 3.57 19.51
C ARG A 13 -13.49 4.65 18.50
N LYS A 14 -12.80 5.79 18.58
CA LYS A 14 -13.21 7.02 17.91
C LYS A 14 -12.75 7.07 16.45
N GLY A 15 -11.50 6.71 16.20
CA GLY A 15 -10.89 6.81 14.87
C GLY A 15 -9.38 6.57 14.93
N ARG A 16 -8.69 6.88 13.84
CA ARG A 16 -7.27 6.58 13.71
C ARG A 16 -6.39 7.33 14.70
N VAL A 17 -5.26 6.73 15.03
CA VAL A 17 -4.20 7.38 15.83
C VAL A 17 -3.18 8.02 14.91
N GLU A 18 -2.77 9.24 15.26
CA GLU A 18 -1.69 9.97 14.60
C GLU A 18 -0.65 10.42 15.65
N THR A 19 0.49 10.90 15.16
CA THR A 19 1.55 11.49 16.00
C THR A 19 1.39 13.01 16.08
N ALA A 20 1.55 13.57 17.28
CA ALA A 20 1.45 15.02 17.51
C ALA A 20 2.76 15.78 17.25
N ASN A 21 3.90 15.13 17.42
CA ASN A 21 5.24 15.74 17.32
C ASN A 21 6.06 15.28 16.12
N TYR A 22 5.54 14.33 15.34
CA TYR A 22 6.10 13.89 14.07
C TYR A 22 5.01 13.88 13.02
N ARG A 23 5.37 14.03 11.75
CA ARG A 23 4.39 13.98 10.67
C ARG A 23 3.95 12.52 10.47
N THR A 24 2.66 12.26 10.64
CA THR A 24 2.06 11.01 10.17
C THR A 24 1.79 11.11 8.67
N VAL A 25 2.32 10.17 7.88
CA VAL A 25 2.25 10.20 6.41
C VAL A 25 1.72 8.87 5.89
N ARG A 26 0.71 8.89 5.01
CA ARG A 26 0.19 7.69 4.36
C ARG A 26 1.26 7.08 3.45
N MET A 27 1.41 5.76 3.51
CA MET A 27 2.22 5.04 2.53
C MET A 27 1.70 5.26 1.10
N PRO A 28 2.59 5.29 0.09
CA PRO A 28 2.17 5.15 -1.30
C PRO A 28 1.27 3.92 -1.46
N THR A 29 0.18 4.06 -2.20
CA THR A 29 -0.83 3.01 -2.36
C THR A 29 -1.49 3.11 -3.74
N ASP A 30 -2.31 2.11 -4.08
CA ASP A 30 -3.08 2.05 -5.34
C ASP A 30 -2.22 2.12 -6.61
N ALA A 31 -0.96 1.73 -6.51
CA ALA A 31 -0.01 1.78 -7.62
C ALA A 31 0.08 0.43 -8.34
N GLU A 32 0.05 0.46 -9.67
CA GLU A 32 0.25 -0.71 -10.52
C GLU A 32 1.74 -1.00 -10.67
N VAL A 33 2.16 -2.20 -10.28
CA VAL A 33 3.57 -2.62 -10.30
C VAL A 33 3.73 -3.89 -11.11
N PRO A 34 4.94 -4.16 -11.65
CA PRO A 34 5.19 -5.34 -12.47
C PRO A 34 4.85 -6.63 -11.71
N VAL A 35 4.26 -7.61 -12.40
CA VAL A 35 3.83 -8.88 -11.78
C VAL A 35 4.97 -9.61 -11.05
N MET A 36 6.20 -9.54 -11.57
CA MET A 36 7.42 -10.09 -10.95
C MET A 36 7.68 -9.59 -9.52
N THR A 37 7.09 -8.44 -9.15
CA THR A 37 7.21 -7.85 -7.81
C THR A 37 6.70 -8.82 -6.74
N LYS A 38 5.73 -9.68 -7.07
CA LYS A 38 5.16 -10.68 -6.16
C LYS A 38 6.25 -11.57 -5.54
N ASP A 39 7.21 -12.03 -6.33
CA ASP A 39 8.18 -13.04 -5.92
C ASP A 39 9.28 -12.47 -4.99
N ARG A 40 9.41 -11.14 -4.97
CA ARG A 40 10.39 -10.41 -4.15
C ARG A 40 9.77 -9.28 -3.33
N PHE A 41 8.47 -9.41 -3.01
CA PHE A 41 7.71 -8.33 -2.39
C PHE A 41 8.33 -7.84 -1.08
N GLY A 42 8.94 -8.73 -0.30
CA GLY A 42 9.63 -8.34 0.93
C GLY A 42 10.75 -7.32 0.71
N ASP A 43 11.54 -7.46 -0.35
CA ASP A 43 12.63 -6.52 -0.66
C ASP A 43 12.12 -5.27 -1.37
N THR A 44 11.11 -5.42 -2.24
CA THR A 44 10.40 -4.28 -2.82
C THR A 44 9.80 -3.40 -1.73
N TYR A 45 9.16 -3.98 -0.72
CA TYR A 45 8.54 -3.24 0.37
C TYR A 45 9.57 -2.46 1.20
N LYS A 46 10.72 -3.08 1.53
CA LYS A 46 11.80 -2.40 2.25
C LYS A 46 12.35 -1.20 1.47
N ALA A 47 12.56 -1.36 0.16
CA ALA A 47 13.04 -0.30 -0.70
C ALA A 47 12.01 0.83 -0.81
N LEU A 48 10.74 0.48 -1.04
CA LEU A 48 9.63 1.42 -1.12
C LEU A 48 9.47 2.22 0.17
N TYR A 49 9.50 1.54 1.32
CA TYR A 49 9.43 2.19 2.62
C TYR A 49 10.61 3.16 2.81
N GLY A 50 11.82 2.74 2.48
CA GLY A 50 13.02 3.58 2.55
C GLY A 50 12.90 4.84 1.69
N GLU A 51 12.47 4.69 0.44
CA GLU A 51 12.25 5.79 -0.49
C GLU A 51 11.14 6.74 -0.01
N ALA A 52 10.04 6.18 0.52
CA ALA A 52 8.93 6.96 1.06
C ALA A 52 9.35 7.81 2.27
N VAL A 53 10.11 7.23 3.20
CA VAL A 53 10.67 7.95 4.36
C VAL A 53 11.70 8.99 3.92
N GLY A 54 12.56 8.65 2.95
CA GLY A 54 13.55 9.57 2.37
C GLY A 54 12.89 10.81 1.76
N LYS A 55 11.80 10.64 1.02
CA LYS A 55 10.98 11.75 0.48
C LYS A 55 10.36 12.64 1.56
N GLN A 56 10.24 12.16 2.80
CA GLN A 56 9.78 12.93 3.95
C GLN A 56 10.92 13.49 4.82
N GLY A 57 12.17 13.40 4.36
CA GLY A 57 13.32 13.94 5.09
C GLY A 57 13.78 13.07 6.27
N GLY A 58 13.39 11.79 6.34
CA GLY A 58 13.92 10.83 7.31
C GLY A 58 13.19 10.73 8.65
N ALA A 59 12.31 11.69 8.99
CA ALA A 59 11.66 11.78 10.31
C ALA A 59 10.12 11.65 10.27
N ALA A 60 9.57 10.88 9.33
CA ALA A 60 8.14 10.64 9.23
C ALA A 60 7.72 9.31 9.88
N VAL A 61 6.51 9.30 10.43
CA VAL A 61 5.84 8.09 10.89
C VAL A 61 4.85 7.65 9.81
N MET A 62 5.11 6.50 9.21
CA MET A 62 4.33 6.03 8.07
C MET A 62 3.07 5.31 8.55
N MET A 63 1.91 5.73 8.07
CA MET A 63 0.65 5.02 8.23
C MET A 63 0.57 3.97 7.13
N GLU A 64 0.56 2.69 7.53
CA GLU A 64 0.48 1.54 6.63
C GLU A 64 -0.96 1.01 6.53
N TYR A 65 -1.77 1.22 7.59
CA TYR A 65 -3.14 0.75 7.68
C TYR A 65 -3.97 1.61 8.66
N ALA A 66 -5.23 1.90 8.31
CA ALA A 66 -6.23 2.50 9.17
C ALA A 66 -7.60 1.94 8.77
N TRP A 67 -8.30 1.23 9.64
CA TRP A 67 -9.55 0.57 9.23
C TRP A 67 -10.56 0.44 10.36
N ASP A 68 -11.82 0.73 10.03
CA ASP A 68 -12.97 0.47 10.89
C ASP A 68 -13.33 -1.01 10.86
N MET A 69 -13.05 -1.75 11.94
CA MET A 69 -13.38 -3.18 12.04
C MET A 69 -14.89 -3.42 12.19
N GLY A 70 -15.69 -2.35 12.28
CA GLY A 70 -17.14 -2.41 12.27
C GLY A 70 -17.74 -2.89 10.94
N TRP A 71 -17.01 -2.74 9.84
CA TRP A 71 -17.42 -3.16 8.52
C TRP A 71 -16.23 -3.67 7.71
N CYS A 72 -16.44 -4.77 7.00
CA CYS A 72 -15.40 -5.39 6.22
C CYS A 72 -16.07 -6.00 4.98
N ASP A 73 -15.94 -5.31 3.85
CA ASP A 73 -16.34 -5.81 2.54
C ASP A 73 -15.54 -5.11 1.41
N PRO A 74 -14.74 -5.84 0.60
CA PRO A 74 -14.40 -7.26 0.71
C PRO A 74 -13.28 -7.51 1.72
N CYS A 75 -13.49 -8.44 2.66
CA CYS A 75 -12.46 -8.86 3.63
C CYS A 75 -11.44 -9.83 3.02
N ALA A 76 -10.17 -9.66 3.40
CA ALA A 76 -9.13 -10.65 3.11
C ALA A 76 -9.14 -11.84 4.10
N ALA A 77 -9.76 -11.69 5.27
CA ALA A 77 -9.86 -12.71 6.33
C ALA A 77 -11.05 -12.43 7.25
N ASP A 78 -11.40 -13.41 8.09
CA ASP A 78 -12.43 -13.25 9.12
C ASP A 78 -12.03 -12.16 10.14
N PRO A 79 -12.98 -11.32 10.59
CA PRO A 79 -12.73 -10.38 11.68
C PRO A 79 -12.32 -11.09 12.98
N LEU A 80 -11.51 -10.43 13.81
CA LEU A 80 -11.16 -10.93 15.13
C LEU A 80 -12.42 -11.16 15.99
N SER A 81 -12.42 -12.26 16.74
CA SER A 81 -13.44 -12.55 17.74
C SER A 81 -13.38 -11.57 18.91
N THR A 82 -14.46 -11.49 19.69
CA THR A 82 -14.49 -10.64 20.89
C THR A 82 -13.43 -11.03 21.91
N ASP A 83 -13.12 -12.33 22.06
CA ASP A 83 -12.11 -12.80 23.00
C ASP A 83 -10.70 -12.40 22.54
N GLU A 84 -10.38 -12.56 21.25
CA GLU A 84 -9.11 -12.09 20.67
C GLU A 84 -8.94 -10.57 20.82
N LEU A 85 -10.01 -9.80 20.59
CA LEU A 85 -9.98 -8.35 20.81
C LEU A 85 -9.68 -8.00 22.27
N ARG A 86 -10.25 -8.74 23.23
CA ARG A 86 -9.98 -8.53 24.66
C ARG A 86 -8.56 -8.90 25.06
N GLU A 87 -7.98 -9.96 24.48
CA GLU A 87 -6.56 -10.30 24.65
C GLU A 87 -5.63 -9.19 24.15
N LEU A 88 -6.04 -8.47 23.11
CA LEU A 88 -5.35 -7.27 22.60
C LEU A 88 -5.63 -5.99 23.41
N GLY A 89 -6.37 -6.08 24.52
CA GLY A 89 -6.65 -4.94 25.41
C GLY A 89 -7.92 -4.16 25.09
N VAL A 90 -8.76 -4.65 24.17
CA VAL A 90 -10.06 -4.04 23.82
C VAL A 90 -11.10 -4.42 24.87
N PHE A 91 -10.96 -3.93 26.11
CA PHE A 91 -11.83 -4.36 27.21
C PHE A 91 -13.27 -3.84 27.14
N TRP A 92 -13.56 -2.95 26.18
CA TRP A 92 -14.87 -2.35 26.01
C TRP A 92 -15.83 -3.15 25.13
N VAL A 93 -15.30 -4.13 24.39
CA VAL A 93 -16.17 -5.10 23.73
C VAL A 93 -16.57 -6.17 24.74
N ASN A 94 -17.87 -6.47 24.77
CA ASN A 94 -18.44 -7.49 25.64
C ASN A 94 -18.84 -8.70 24.81
N PRO A 95 -18.56 -9.94 25.28
CA PRO A 95 -19.06 -11.14 24.63
C PRO A 95 -20.59 -11.05 24.53
N ALA A 96 -21.13 -11.38 23.35
CA ALA A 96 -22.56 -11.36 23.11
C ALA A 96 -23.27 -12.25 24.14
N GLY A 97 -23.91 -11.66 25.16
CA GLY A 97 -24.62 -12.44 26.18
C GLY A 97 -24.92 -11.79 27.54
N THR A 98 -24.44 -10.58 27.87
CA THR A 98 -24.66 -9.98 29.22
C THR A 98 -25.55 -8.73 29.27
N GLY A 99 -26.21 -8.37 28.18
CA GLY A 99 -27.20 -7.30 28.16
C GLY A 99 -28.30 -7.59 27.18
N GLY A 100 -29.52 -7.85 27.67
CA GLY A 100 -30.69 -8.05 26.83
C GLY A 100 -30.94 -6.81 25.99
N ASN A 101 -30.59 -6.86 24.71
CA ASN A 101 -31.21 -6.17 23.60
C ASN A 101 -30.58 -6.69 22.31
N LEU A 102 -31.42 -6.95 21.31
CA LEU A 102 -31.08 -7.34 19.94
C LEU A 102 -30.25 -6.23 19.27
N ALA A 103 -28.95 -6.15 19.58
CA ALA A 103 -28.01 -5.40 18.74
C ALA A 103 -27.74 -6.25 17.49
N PRO A 104 -27.89 -5.70 16.28
CA PRO A 104 -27.60 -6.43 15.06
C PRO A 104 -26.16 -6.94 15.10
N GLN A 105 -25.92 -8.14 14.57
CA GLN A 105 -24.59 -8.68 14.27
C GLN A 105 -23.86 -7.75 13.30
N GLY A 106 -23.30 -6.67 13.80
CA GLY A 106 -22.81 -5.57 12.97
C GLY A 106 -21.68 -4.85 13.69
N GLY A 107 -20.47 -5.37 13.48
CA GLY A 107 -19.23 -4.63 13.71
C GLY A 107 -18.74 -4.51 15.14
N SER A 108 -17.47 -4.83 15.38
CA SER A 108 -16.79 -4.41 16.61
C SER A 108 -16.57 -2.89 16.56
N ASP A 109 -16.94 -2.14 17.61
CA ASP A 109 -16.61 -0.71 17.80
C ASP A 109 -15.11 -0.54 18.07
N VAL A 110 -14.31 -0.86 17.04
CA VAL A 110 -12.86 -0.92 17.06
C VAL A 110 -12.34 -0.38 15.74
N PHE A 111 -11.51 0.64 15.84
CA PHE A 111 -10.74 1.18 14.73
C PHE A 111 -9.28 0.79 14.94
N VAL A 112 -8.67 0.15 13.93
CA VAL A 112 -7.27 -0.24 13.98
C VAL A 112 -6.42 0.76 13.20
N THR A 113 -5.27 1.14 13.73
CA THR A 113 -4.24 1.88 12.98
C THR A 113 -2.90 1.18 13.12
N ARG A 114 -2.17 1.03 12.01
CA ARG A 114 -0.80 0.55 11.96
C ARG A 114 0.11 1.69 11.53
N LEU A 115 1.01 2.08 12.44
CA LEU A 115 2.05 3.07 12.21
C LEU A 115 3.42 2.39 12.19
N HIS A 116 4.33 2.90 11.37
CA HIS A 116 5.69 2.40 11.24
C HIS A 116 6.67 3.56 11.21
N ALA A 117 7.55 3.63 12.20
CA ALA A 117 8.64 4.59 12.28
C ALA A 117 9.99 3.89 12.11
N ARG A 118 10.82 4.39 11.20
CA ARG A 118 12.25 4.07 11.14
C ARG A 118 13.01 5.19 11.81
N TYR A 119 13.63 4.89 12.95
CA TYR A 119 14.15 5.91 13.85
C TYR A 119 15.62 5.70 14.18
N ASP A 120 16.28 6.83 14.44
CA ASP A 120 17.56 6.94 15.11
C ASP A 120 17.58 8.18 16.00
N ALA A 121 18.67 8.39 16.74
CA ALA A 121 18.78 9.51 17.67
C ALA A 121 18.83 10.90 17.01
N GLU A 122 19.11 10.97 15.70
CA GLU A 122 19.17 12.23 14.96
C GLU A 122 17.79 12.62 14.43
N SER A 123 17.08 11.68 13.83
CA SER A 123 15.74 11.87 13.25
C SER A 123 14.62 11.87 14.28
N PHE A 124 14.78 11.16 15.41
CA PHE A 124 13.79 11.06 16.49
C PHE A 124 14.42 11.41 17.86
N PRO A 125 14.71 12.70 18.12
CA PRO A 125 15.28 13.14 19.41
C PRO A 125 14.28 13.11 20.58
N GLU A 126 12.98 12.99 20.30
CA GLU A 126 11.90 12.94 21.30
C GLU A 126 11.05 11.68 21.13
N ASP A 127 10.42 11.24 22.22
CA ASP A 127 9.45 10.13 22.18
C ASP A 127 8.22 10.48 21.33
N LEU A 128 7.61 9.48 20.70
CA LEU A 128 6.36 9.66 19.96
C LEU A 128 5.21 10.04 20.90
N ARG A 129 4.51 11.14 20.58
CA ARG A 129 3.28 11.54 21.26
C ARG A 129 2.09 11.16 20.41
N LEU A 130 1.29 10.21 20.88
CA LEU A 130 0.13 9.69 20.15
C LEU A 130 -1.14 10.48 20.47
N VAL A 131 -1.98 10.69 19.46
CA VAL A 131 -3.29 11.33 19.59
C VAL A 131 -4.33 10.50 18.86
N GLU A 132 -5.38 10.10 19.57
CA GLU A 132 -6.59 9.54 18.97
C GLU A 132 -7.39 10.66 18.28
N THR A 133 -7.66 10.48 17.00
CA THR A 133 -8.42 11.44 16.20
C THR A 133 -9.91 11.05 16.10
N GLY A 134 -10.72 11.92 15.49
CA GLY A 134 -12.09 11.58 15.08
C GLY A 134 -12.19 11.03 13.66
N ASP A 135 -11.06 10.86 12.97
CA ASP A 135 -11.05 10.47 11.57
C ASP A 135 -11.18 8.95 11.43
N ARG A 136 -12.21 8.50 10.71
CA ARG A 136 -12.50 7.09 10.43
C ARG A 136 -12.32 6.72 8.96
N GLU A 137 -11.66 7.57 8.17
CA GLU A 137 -11.36 7.25 6.77
C GLU A 137 -10.46 6.02 6.72
N ASN A 138 -10.95 5.00 6.01
CA ASN A 138 -10.22 3.77 5.78
C ASN A 138 -9.02 4.02 4.85
N PHE A 139 -7.89 3.43 5.21
CA PHE A 139 -6.65 3.47 4.46
C PHE A 139 -5.94 2.13 4.53
N GLN A 140 -5.42 1.69 3.40
CA GLN A 140 -4.57 0.51 3.30
C GLN A 140 -3.48 0.77 2.27
N GLY A 141 -2.22 0.53 2.63
CA GLY A 141 -1.15 0.40 1.66
C GLY A 141 -1.34 -0.87 0.84
N ARG A 142 -1.63 -0.73 -0.45
CA ARG A 142 -1.80 -1.85 -1.39
C ARG A 142 -1.17 -1.53 -2.75
N TYR A 143 -0.68 -2.56 -3.41
CA TYR A 143 -0.06 -2.48 -4.73
C TYR A 143 -0.76 -3.47 -5.66
N ILE A 144 -1.00 -3.06 -6.90
CA ILE A 144 -1.88 -3.76 -7.82
C ILE A 144 -1.03 -4.52 -8.83
N LEU A 145 -1.30 -5.82 -8.96
CA LEU A 145 -0.71 -6.67 -10.00
C LEU A 145 -1.75 -6.90 -11.09
N ARG A 146 -1.44 -6.48 -12.32
CA ARG A 146 -2.29 -6.75 -13.49
C ARG A 146 -1.72 -7.90 -14.30
N HIS A 147 -2.38 -9.05 -14.22
CA HIS A 147 -2.04 -10.21 -15.02
C HIS A 147 -2.57 -10.03 -16.45
N ALA A 148 -1.65 -10.03 -17.43
CA ALA A 148 -2.04 -10.00 -18.83
C ALA A 148 -2.81 -11.27 -19.22
N PHE A 149 -3.81 -11.13 -20.06
CA PHE A 149 -4.49 -12.28 -20.65
C PHE A 149 -3.55 -12.97 -21.64
N THR A 150 -3.31 -14.27 -21.43
CA THR A 150 -2.38 -15.09 -22.23
C THR A 150 -3.09 -16.04 -23.20
N GLY A 151 -4.43 -16.03 -23.22
CA GLY A 151 -5.20 -16.87 -24.13
C GLY A 151 -5.26 -16.33 -25.57
N GLU A 152 -5.96 -17.06 -26.42
CA GLU A 152 -6.18 -16.64 -27.81
C GLU A 152 -7.05 -15.39 -27.88
N THR A 153 -6.59 -14.38 -28.64
CA THR A 153 -7.38 -13.20 -28.95
C THR A 153 -7.44 -13.02 -30.47
N ALA A 154 -8.46 -13.60 -31.11
CA ALA A 154 -8.64 -13.64 -32.57
C ALA A 154 -9.50 -12.49 -33.13
N CYS A 155 -9.95 -11.58 -32.28
CA CYS A 155 -10.72 -10.39 -32.68
C CYS A 155 -9.82 -9.14 -32.69
N GLU A 156 -10.27 -8.10 -33.40
CA GLU A 156 -9.58 -6.81 -33.50
C GLU A 156 -9.29 -6.19 -32.11
N ALA A 157 -10.24 -6.26 -31.18
CA ALA A 157 -10.05 -5.80 -29.80
C ALA A 157 -8.90 -6.55 -29.09
N GLY A 158 -8.72 -7.83 -29.41
CA GLY A 158 -7.62 -8.65 -28.94
C GLY A 158 -6.26 -8.23 -29.46
N GLU A 159 -6.19 -7.88 -30.75
CA GLU A 159 -4.97 -7.35 -31.36
C GLU A 159 -4.58 -6.00 -30.75
N GLN A 160 -5.54 -5.09 -30.61
CA GLN A 160 -5.33 -3.80 -29.95
C GLN A 160 -4.88 -3.96 -28.50
N TYR A 161 -5.50 -4.89 -27.76
CA TYR A 161 -5.08 -5.24 -26.40
C TYR A 161 -3.62 -5.67 -26.34
N ARG A 162 -3.20 -6.62 -27.20
CA ARG A 162 -1.80 -7.08 -27.24
C ARG A 162 -0.82 -5.96 -27.56
N GLN A 163 -1.18 -5.06 -28.48
CA GLN A 163 -0.35 -3.91 -28.83
C GLN A 163 -0.22 -2.88 -27.69
N SER A 164 -1.19 -2.83 -26.77
CA SER A 164 -1.13 -1.95 -25.59
C SER A 164 -0.20 -2.46 -24.47
N LEU A 165 0.12 -3.76 -24.45
CA LEU A 165 0.86 -4.39 -23.35
C LEU A 165 2.24 -3.76 -23.08
N PRO A 166 3.08 -3.50 -24.10
CA PRO A 166 4.41 -2.92 -23.87
C PRO A 166 4.34 -1.55 -23.17
N GLN A 167 3.39 -0.69 -23.57
CA GLN A 167 3.18 0.60 -22.93
C GLN A 167 2.75 0.45 -21.47
N ARG A 168 1.87 -0.51 -21.16
CA ARG A 168 1.46 -0.79 -19.79
C ARG A 168 2.65 -1.27 -18.94
N TYR A 169 3.43 -2.22 -19.45
CA TYR A 169 4.62 -2.73 -18.78
C TYR A 169 5.66 -1.64 -18.52
N GLU A 170 5.84 -0.71 -19.45
CA GLU A 170 6.73 0.44 -19.24
C GLU A 170 6.23 1.35 -18.11
N GLN A 171 4.91 1.60 -18.04
CA GLN A 171 4.31 2.38 -16.95
C GLN A 171 4.46 1.66 -15.59
N GLU A 172 4.26 0.34 -15.55
CA GLU A 172 4.50 -0.47 -14.36
C GLU A 172 5.97 -0.39 -13.93
N ALA A 173 6.92 -0.45 -14.88
CA ALA A 173 8.37 -0.32 -14.61
C ALA A 173 8.73 1.06 -14.00
N GLN A 174 8.22 2.15 -14.61
CA GLN A 174 8.41 3.52 -14.11
C GLN A 174 7.80 3.70 -12.72
N THR A 175 6.64 3.09 -12.48
CA THR A 175 5.95 3.13 -11.19
C THR A 175 6.80 2.45 -10.12
N LEU A 176 7.29 1.24 -10.39
CA LEU A 176 8.17 0.53 -9.46
C LEU A 176 9.46 1.31 -9.17
N ALA A 177 10.10 1.88 -10.21
CA ALA A 177 11.30 2.69 -10.06
C ALA A 177 11.04 3.92 -9.17
N SER A 178 9.95 4.65 -9.42
CA SER A 178 9.56 5.83 -8.63
C SER A 178 9.25 5.49 -7.18
N LEU A 179 8.62 4.34 -6.94
CA LEU A 179 8.27 3.88 -5.60
C LEU A 179 9.48 3.43 -4.78
N THR A 180 10.47 2.81 -5.41
CA THR A 180 11.58 2.12 -4.73
C THR A 180 12.93 2.82 -4.83
N GLY A 181 13.07 3.77 -5.75
CA GLY A 181 14.37 4.37 -6.09
C GLY A 181 15.29 3.45 -6.90
N TRP A 182 14.82 2.29 -7.34
CA TRP A 182 15.63 1.34 -8.13
C TRP A 182 15.90 1.83 -9.56
N ASP A 183 17.00 1.33 -10.14
CA ASP A 183 17.36 1.61 -11.53
C ASP A 183 16.31 1.02 -12.48
N ILE A 184 15.68 1.89 -13.26
CA ILE A 184 14.64 1.52 -14.23
C ILE A 184 15.15 0.51 -15.27
N ASN A 185 16.41 0.54 -15.66
CA ASN A 185 16.96 -0.39 -16.63
C ASN A 185 17.14 -1.79 -16.04
N GLN A 186 17.46 -1.90 -14.75
CA GLN A 186 17.47 -3.19 -14.05
C GLN A 186 16.05 -3.75 -13.98
N ILE A 187 15.07 -2.91 -13.62
CA ILE A 187 13.65 -3.31 -13.59
C ILE A 187 13.20 -3.81 -14.97
N ARG A 188 13.48 -3.09 -16.05
CA ARG A 188 13.14 -3.52 -17.43
C ARG A 188 13.81 -4.85 -17.80
N GLY A 189 15.07 -5.03 -17.39
CA GLY A 189 15.80 -6.29 -17.57
C GLY A 189 15.11 -7.47 -16.88
N ASP A 190 14.77 -7.31 -15.60
CA ASP A 190 14.06 -8.33 -14.82
C ASP A 190 12.68 -8.64 -15.43
N MET A 191 11.95 -7.62 -15.89
CA MET A 191 10.64 -7.79 -16.54
C MET A 191 10.74 -8.58 -17.84
N LYS A 192 11.82 -8.37 -18.61
CA LYS A 192 12.08 -9.13 -19.82
C LYS A 192 12.35 -10.61 -19.51
N GLU A 193 13.14 -10.89 -18.50
CA GLU A 193 13.39 -12.27 -18.02
C GLU A 193 12.11 -12.94 -17.52
N TYR A 194 11.22 -12.16 -16.90
CA TYR A 194 9.91 -12.62 -16.41
C TYR A 194 8.85 -12.79 -17.52
N GLY A 195 9.11 -12.30 -18.74
CA GLY A 195 8.17 -12.41 -19.88
C GLY A 195 7.15 -11.27 -20.01
N THR A 196 7.38 -10.14 -19.33
CA THR A 196 6.60 -8.90 -19.45
C THR A 196 7.45 -7.78 -20.03
N ASP A 197 8.11 -8.02 -21.16
CA ASP A 197 9.03 -7.07 -21.78
C ASP A 197 8.30 -5.76 -22.19
N PRO A 198 8.68 -4.59 -21.64
CA PRO A 198 8.10 -3.30 -22.04
C PRO A 198 8.49 -2.86 -23.45
N GLY A 199 9.37 -3.59 -24.14
CA GLY A 199 9.89 -3.24 -25.45
C GLY A 199 10.93 -2.12 -25.38
N GLU A 200 11.35 -1.63 -26.55
CA GLU A 200 12.19 -0.44 -26.59
C GLU A 200 11.41 0.78 -26.11
N ALA A 201 12.04 1.62 -25.28
CA ALA A 201 11.45 2.88 -24.86
C ALA A 201 10.97 3.65 -26.11
N PRO A 202 9.74 4.20 -26.12
CA PRO A 202 9.26 4.95 -27.26
C PRO A 202 10.26 6.08 -27.53
N GLN A 203 10.94 6.01 -28.67
CA GLN A 203 11.79 7.11 -29.12
C GLN A 203 10.93 8.36 -29.17
N PRO A 204 11.36 9.50 -28.59
CA PRO A 204 10.57 10.72 -28.59
C PRO A 204 10.22 11.05 -30.04
N GLN A 205 8.95 10.83 -30.41
CA GLN A 205 8.51 11.10 -31.77
C GLN A 205 8.55 12.61 -31.94
N PRO A 206 9.21 13.10 -33.00
CA PRO A 206 9.24 14.52 -33.22
C PRO A 206 7.83 15.10 -33.36
N TRP A 207 7.60 16.26 -32.74
CA TRP A 207 6.28 16.91 -32.62
C TRP A 207 5.52 17.06 -33.96
N TRP A 208 6.23 17.13 -35.09
CA TRP A 208 5.65 17.27 -36.42
C TRP A 208 4.96 16.01 -36.98
N LYS A 209 5.22 14.81 -36.42
CA LYS A 209 4.54 13.58 -36.86
C LYS A 209 3.06 13.51 -36.48
N GLY A 210 2.60 14.33 -35.52
CA GLY A 210 1.20 14.41 -35.13
C GLY A 210 0.34 15.34 -36.01
N ILE A 211 0.95 16.11 -36.90
CA ILE A 211 0.27 17.16 -37.69
C ILE A 211 -0.42 16.59 -38.93
N TRP A 212 0.06 15.47 -39.45
CA TRP A 212 -0.43 14.87 -40.69
C TRP A 212 -0.91 13.45 -40.44
N LYS A 213 -2.06 13.29 -39.76
CA LYS A 213 -2.80 12.04 -39.81
C LYS A 213 -3.53 11.99 -41.17
N GLN A 214 -3.16 11.02 -42.02
CA GLN A 214 -3.91 10.66 -43.24
C GLN A 214 -5.22 9.96 -42.86
#